data_AF-A0A2G9U493-F1
#
_entry.id   AF-A0A2G9U493-F1
#
_cell.length_a   1.000
_cell.length_b   1.000
_cell.length_c   1.000
_cell.angle_alpha   90.00
_cell.angle_beta   90.00
_cell.angle_gamma   90.00
#
_symmetry.space_group_name_H-M   'P 1'
#
loop_
_entity.id
_entity.type
_entity.pdbx_description
1 polymer ?
#
loop_
_entity_poly.entity_id
_entity_poly.type
_entity_poly.pdbx_seq_one_letter_code
_entity_poly.pdbx_strand_id
1 'polypeptide(L)'
;MGALLVYVGVLRYFGFFNQYNILILTLKKSIPSMARFMSCAIVLYAGFLIAGWVIIGPYSMKFRTLGESSEALFSLMNGDDMFATFYTINDSNTVIKVFGTVYIYCFVSMFIYVVLSLFIAIIMDAYEVVKDRYSYGLAVERSSLKDFVATAPSPGTLNSPTAQAQYAPSALLNLGR
;
A
#
# COMPACT_ATOMS: atom_id res chain seq x y z
N MET A 1 -2.27 -19.54 -8.08
CA MET A 1 -2.26 -18.86 -6.76
C MET A 1 -1.13 -19.33 -5.85
N GLY A 2 -0.90 -20.62 -5.65
CA GLY A 2 0.19 -21.12 -4.78
C GLY A 2 1.60 -20.65 -5.17
N ALA A 3 1.96 -20.70 -6.46
CA ALA A 3 3.25 -20.20 -6.93
C ALA A 3 3.45 -18.70 -6.68
N LEU A 4 2.40 -17.88 -6.82
CA LEU A 4 2.45 -16.43 -6.60
C LEU A 4 2.68 -16.10 -5.12
N LEU A 5 2.03 -16.84 -4.21
CA LEU A 5 2.27 -16.76 -2.76
C LEU A 5 3.69 -17.18 -2.38
N VAL A 6 4.27 -18.18 -3.06
CA VAL A 6 5.67 -18.57 -2.86
C VAL A 6 6.60 -17.42 -3.25
N TYR A 7 6.38 -16.76 -4.40
CA TYR A 7 7.17 -15.58 -4.78
C TYR A 7 7.02 -14.40 -3.80
N VAL A 8 5.82 -14.18 -3.23
CA VAL A 8 5.63 -13.22 -2.14
C VAL A 8 6.42 -13.64 -0.88
N GLY A 9 6.49 -14.94 -0.59
CA GLY A 9 7.35 -15.50 0.45
C GLY A 9 8.84 -15.25 0.18
N VAL A 10 9.27 -15.36 -1.08
CA VAL A 10 10.64 -15.05 -1.52
C VAL A 10 10.99 -13.57 -1.27
N LEU A 11 10.05 -12.63 -1.45
CA LEU A 11 10.26 -11.21 -1.11
C LEU A 11 10.61 -10.98 0.37
N ARG A 12 10.18 -11.86 1.29
CA ARG A 12 10.58 -11.80 2.70
C ARG A 12 12.06 -12.11 2.89
N TYR A 13 12.63 -13.00 2.07
CA TYR A 13 14.05 -13.34 2.11
C TYR A 13 14.93 -12.20 1.55
N PHE A 14 14.42 -11.40 0.61
CA PHE A 14 15.12 -10.18 0.16
C PHE A 14 15.27 -9.13 1.27
N GLY A 15 14.37 -9.10 2.25
CA GLY A 15 14.49 -8.25 3.45
C GLY A 15 15.67 -8.60 4.38
N PHE A 16 16.39 -9.70 4.14
CA PHE A 16 17.59 -10.06 4.91
C PHE A 16 18.81 -9.22 4.51
N PHE A 17 18.81 -8.64 3.30
CA PHE A 17 19.82 -7.68 2.88
C PHE A 17 19.50 -6.28 3.40
N ASN A 18 20.46 -5.67 4.09
CA ASN A 18 20.29 -4.41 4.82
C ASN A 18 19.77 -3.24 3.95
N GLN A 19 20.03 -3.27 2.64
CA GLN A 19 19.54 -2.27 1.66
C GLN A 19 18.06 -2.44 1.31
N TYR A 20 17.57 -3.67 1.17
CA TYR A 20 16.19 -3.97 0.73
C TYR A 20 15.19 -4.04 1.90
N ASN A 21 15.67 -4.35 3.11
CA ASN A 21 14.88 -4.30 4.34
C ASN A 21 14.19 -2.93 4.54
N ILE A 22 14.91 -1.87 4.14
CA ILE A 22 14.47 -0.48 4.21
C ILE A 22 13.24 -0.26 3.35
N LEU A 23 13.32 -0.62 2.06
CA LEU A 23 12.23 -0.51 1.11
C LEU A 23 10.98 -1.27 1.59
N ILE A 24 11.17 -2.48 2.12
CA ILE A 24 10.06 -3.32 2.58
C ILE A 24 9.41 -2.78 3.86
N LEU A 25 10.21 -2.26 4.79
CA LEU A 25 9.72 -1.63 6.02
C LEU A 25 8.92 -0.36 5.71
N THR A 26 9.41 0.41 4.73
CA THR A 26 8.75 1.61 4.19
C THR A 26 7.39 1.29 3.62
N LEU A 27 7.37 0.34 2.68
CA LEU A 27 6.17 -0.11 2.04
C LEU A 27 5.16 -0.61 3.08
N LYS A 28 5.61 -1.39 4.07
CA LYS A 28 4.75 -1.88 5.14
C LYS A 28 4.20 -0.77 6.05
N LYS A 29 4.99 0.26 6.35
CA LYS A 29 4.59 1.39 7.18
C LYS A 29 3.67 2.37 6.44
N SER A 30 3.84 2.51 5.12
CA SER A 30 3.05 3.42 4.29
C SER A 30 1.71 2.84 3.83
N ILE A 31 1.60 1.51 3.70
CA ILE A 31 0.34 0.80 3.38
C ILE A 31 -0.90 1.32 4.16
N PRO A 32 -0.89 1.50 5.49
CA PRO A 32 -2.08 1.98 6.20
C PRO A 32 -2.46 3.42 5.87
N SER A 33 -1.51 4.28 5.52
CA SER A 33 -1.80 5.64 5.04
C SER A 33 -2.40 5.58 3.65
N MET A 34 -1.77 4.82 2.75
CA MET A 34 -2.22 4.62 1.37
C MET A 34 -3.62 3.98 1.30
N ALA A 35 -3.93 3.05 2.20
CA ALA A 35 -5.22 2.38 2.26
C ALA A 35 -6.39 3.34 2.50
N ARG A 36 -6.19 4.42 3.28
CA ARG A 36 -7.24 5.44 3.52
C ARG A 36 -7.51 6.30 2.29
N PHE A 37 -6.48 6.59 1.50
CA PHE A 37 -6.67 7.31 0.23
C PHE A 37 -7.26 6.39 -0.84
N MET A 38 -6.83 5.12 -0.88
CA MET A 38 -7.40 4.12 -1.77
C MET A 38 -8.88 3.86 -1.48
N SER A 39 -9.33 3.91 -0.22
CA SER A 39 -10.76 3.75 0.08
C SER A 39 -11.60 4.88 -0.52
N CYS A 40 -11.10 6.12 -0.52
CA CYS A 40 -11.75 7.25 -1.20
C CYS A 40 -11.81 7.03 -2.73
N ALA A 41 -10.71 6.58 -3.33
CA ALA A 41 -10.66 6.28 -4.76
C ALA A 41 -11.65 5.16 -5.16
N ILE A 42 -11.83 4.14 -4.30
CA ILE A 42 -12.81 3.06 -4.50
C ILE A 42 -14.24 3.60 -4.47
N VAL A 43 -14.56 4.53 -3.55
CA VAL A 43 -15.89 5.15 -3.49
C VAL A 43 -16.18 5.95 -4.76
N LEU A 44 -15.21 6.75 -5.23
CA LEU A 44 -15.33 7.47 -6.49
C LEU A 44 -15.51 6.49 -7.67
N TYR A 45 -14.71 5.42 -7.70
CA TYR A 45 -14.77 4.42 -8.77
C TYR A 45 -16.14 3.74 -8.82
N ALA A 46 -16.68 3.36 -7.66
CA ALA A 46 -18.02 2.79 -7.56
C ALA A 46 -19.11 3.77 -8.04
N GLY A 47 -18.98 5.07 -7.72
CA GLY A 47 -19.90 6.10 -8.20
C GLY A 47 -19.91 6.22 -9.72
N PHE A 48 -18.73 6.28 -10.35
CA PHE A 48 -18.62 6.27 -11.81
C PHE A 48 -19.09 4.94 -12.40
N LEU A 49 -18.77 3.81 -11.79
CA LEU A 49 -19.22 2.50 -12.25
C LEU A 49 -20.75 2.36 -12.30
N ILE A 50 -21.44 2.81 -11.24
CA ILE A 50 -22.91 2.82 -11.20
C ILE A 50 -23.46 3.83 -12.22
N ALA A 51 -22.87 5.01 -12.34
CA ALA A 51 -23.28 6.02 -13.31
C ALA A 51 -23.12 5.50 -14.76
N GLY A 52 -21.97 4.93 -15.11
CA GLY A 52 -21.70 4.33 -16.41
C GLY A 52 -22.65 3.17 -16.72
N TRP A 53 -22.95 2.33 -15.74
CA TRP A 53 -23.95 1.26 -15.91
C TRP A 53 -25.35 1.81 -16.18
N VAL A 54 -25.81 2.81 -15.44
CA VAL A 54 -27.16 3.39 -15.64
C VAL A 54 -27.26 4.16 -16.96
N ILE A 55 -26.21 4.90 -17.33
CA ILE A 55 -26.19 5.78 -18.51
C ILE A 55 -26.01 4.99 -19.81
N ILE A 56 -25.11 3.99 -19.81
CA ILE A 56 -24.64 3.30 -21.02
C ILE A 56 -25.17 1.85 -21.08
N GLY A 57 -25.59 1.27 -19.95
CA GLY A 57 -26.09 -0.10 -19.85
C GLY A 57 -27.27 -0.48 -20.75
N PRO A 58 -28.27 0.38 -21.04
CA PRO A 58 -29.34 0.03 -21.96
C PRO A 58 -28.93 0.07 -23.44
N TYR A 59 -27.75 0.59 -23.77
CA TYR A 59 -27.37 0.95 -25.15
C TYR A 59 -26.07 0.28 -25.64
N SER A 60 -25.33 -0.44 -24.80
CA SER A 60 -24.07 -1.08 -25.21
C SER A 60 -23.87 -2.45 -24.58
N MET A 61 -23.45 -3.44 -25.38
CA MET A 61 -23.23 -4.82 -24.90
C MET A 61 -22.14 -4.93 -23.82
N LYS A 62 -21.16 -4.01 -23.79
CA LYS A 62 -20.07 -3.95 -22.78
C LYS A 62 -20.52 -3.46 -21.39
N PHE A 63 -21.69 -2.82 -21.26
CA PHE A 63 -22.19 -2.28 -19.98
C PHE A 63 -23.41 -3.03 -19.45
N ARG A 64 -23.68 -4.24 -19.95
CA ARG A 64 -24.89 -4.99 -19.61
C ARG A 64 -24.88 -5.51 -18.18
N THR A 65 -23.70 -5.76 -17.62
CA THR A 65 -23.49 -6.18 -16.24
C THR A 65 -22.46 -5.27 -15.56
N LEU A 66 -22.56 -5.17 -14.23
CA LEU A 66 -21.58 -4.44 -13.40
C LEU A 66 -20.15 -4.97 -13.60
N GLY A 67 -19.98 -6.27 -13.85
CA GLY A 67 -18.68 -6.91 -14.06
C GLY A 67 -17.98 -6.42 -15.33
N GLU A 68 -18.67 -6.51 -16.48
CA GLU A 68 -18.12 -6.05 -17.77
C GLU A 68 -17.85 -4.53 -17.75
N SER A 69 -18.73 -3.77 -17.11
CA SER A 69 -18.54 -2.32 -16.89
C SER A 69 -17.28 -2.05 -16.06
N SER A 70 -17.01 -2.88 -15.05
CA SER A 70 -15.79 -2.77 -14.22
C SER A 70 -14.52 -3.10 -14.99
N GLU A 71 -14.55 -4.12 -15.87
CA GLU A 71 -13.41 -4.50 -16.70
C GLU A 71 -13.10 -3.41 -17.73
N ALA A 72 -14.13 -2.84 -18.36
CA ALA A 72 -14.00 -1.73 -19.28
C ALA A 72 -13.42 -0.47 -18.59
N LEU A 73 -13.97 -0.07 -17.44
CA LEU A 73 -13.46 1.08 -16.68
C LEU A 73 -12.03 0.87 -16.18
N PHE A 74 -11.67 -0.35 -15.78
CA PHE A 74 -10.31 -0.67 -15.36
C PHE A 74 -9.31 -0.63 -16.54
N SER A 75 -9.68 -1.18 -17.70
CA SER A 75 -8.88 -1.07 -18.92
C SER A 75 -8.70 0.40 -19.36
N LEU A 76 -9.76 1.21 -19.29
CA LEU A 76 -9.71 2.65 -19.54
C LEU A 76 -8.79 3.39 -18.58
N MET A 77 -8.80 3.04 -17.28
CA MET A 77 -7.92 3.64 -16.27
C MET A 77 -6.43 3.36 -16.57
N ASN A 78 -6.14 2.19 -17.15
CA ASN A 78 -4.79 1.82 -17.58
C ASN A 78 -4.44 2.31 -18.99
N GLY A 79 -5.39 2.89 -19.72
CA GLY A 79 -5.19 3.45 -21.06
C GLY A 79 -5.23 2.44 -22.21
N ASP A 80 -5.79 1.25 -22.00
CA ASP A 80 -5.71 0.14 -22.96
C ASP A 80 -6.85 0.14 -24.02
N ASP A 81 -8.09 0.49 -23.66
CA ASP A 81 -9.26 0.37 -24.57
C ASP A 81 -10.08 1.65 -24.79
N MET A 82 -9.42 2.81 -24.94
CA MET A 82 -10.13 4.08 -25.17
C MET A 82 -10.91 4.11 -26.50
N PHE A 83 -10.27 3.69 -27.61
CA PHE A 83 -10.85 3.82 -28.94
C PHE A 83 -12.04 2.86 -29.18
N ALA A 84 -11.96 1.60 -28.73
CA ALA A 84 -13.07 0.67 -28.94
C ALA A 84 -14.28 1.00 -28.05
N THR A 85 -14.06 1.67 -26.90
CA THR A 85 -15.16 2.21 -26.09
C THR A 85 -15.92 3.31 -26.83
N PHE A 86 -15.22 4.26 -27.48
CA PHE A 86 -15.87 5.26 -28.32
C PHE A 86 -16.60 4.65 -29.52
N TYR A 87 -16.03 3.61 -30.14
CA TYR A 87 -16.66 2.91 -31.25
C TYR A 87 -17.96 2.22 -30.84
N THR A 88 -17.97 1.56 -29.68
CA THR A 88 -19.15 0.84 -29.14
C THR A 88 -20.31 1.78 -28.82
N ILE A 89 -20.02 3.04 -28.47
CA ILE A 89 -21.02 4.08 -28.15
C ILE A 89 -21.59 4.77 -29.42
N ASN A 90 -20.98 4.57 -30.59
CA ASN A 90 -21.24 5.38 -31.80
C ASN A 90 -22.46 4.96 -32.64
N ASP A 91 -23.23 3.93 -32.26
CA ASP A 91 -24.14 3.27 -33.19
C ASP A 91 -25.60 3.79 -33.20
N SER A 92 -26.13 4.34 -32.11
CA SER A 92 -27.60 4.52 -32.00
C SER A 92 -28.13 5.96 -32.00
N ASN A 93 -27.50 6.92 -31.33
CA ASN A 93 -28.03 8.29 -31.19
C ASN A 93 -26.94 9.33 -30.89
N THR A 94 -26.99 10.49 -31.56
CA THR A 94 -26.04 11.60 -31.36
C THR A 94 -26.00 12.10 -29.92
N VAL A 95 -27.15 12.17 -29.23
CA VAL A 95 -27.22 12.62 -27.83
C VAL A 95 -26.49 11.66 -26.89
N ILE A 96 -26.70 10.36 -27.07
CA ILE A 96 -26.05 9.30 -26.28
C ILE A 96 -24.54 9.30 -26.55
N LYS A 97 -24.15 9.51 -27.80
CA LYS A 97 -22.74 9.64 -28.19
C LYS A 97 -22.07 10.80 -27.47
N VAL A 98 -22.67 11.99 -27.46
CA VAL A 98 -22.12 13.16 -26.78
C VAL A 98 -22.02 12.90 -25.28
N PHE A 99 -23.08 12.36 -24.66
CA PHE A 99 -23.09 12.08 -23.23
C PHE A 99 -22.06 11.01 -22.82
N GLY A 100 -21.97 9.91 -23.55
CA GLY A 100 -20.97 8.85 -23.33
C GLY A 100 -19.55 9.34 -23.57
N THR A 101 -19.34 10.19 -24.58
CA THR A 101 -18.03 10.79 -24.88
C THR A 101 -17.57 11.70 -23.74
N VAL A 102 -18.45 12.58 -23.27
CA VAL A 102 -18.18 13.47 -22.13
C VAL A 102 -17.92 12.65 -20.86
N TYR A 103 -18.71 11.61 -20.61
CA TYR A 103 -18.52 10.71 -19.48
C TYR A 103 -17.13 10.05 -19.48
N ILE A 104 -16.72 9.47 -20.61
CA ILE A 104 -15.40 8.81 -20.72
C ILE A 104 -14.27 9.83 -20.54
N TYR A 105 -14.35 11.02 -21.15
CA TYR A 105 -13.34 12.06 -20.95
C TYR A 105 -13.26 12.56 -19.51
N CYS A 106 -14.40 12.75 -18.84
CA CYS A 106 -14.44 13.10 -17.42
C CYS A 106 -13.84 11.99 -16.54
N PHE A 107 -14.18 10.73 -16.78
CA PHE A 107 -13.64 9.59 -16.05
C PHE A 107 -12.12 9.48 -16.22
N VAL A 108 -11.65 9.51 -17.46
CA VAL A 108 -10.22 9.43 -17.81
C VAL A 108 -9.44 10.58 -17.19
N SER A 109 -9.91 11.81 -17.36
CA SER A 109 -9.19 12.98 -16.84
C SER A 109 -9.12 12.96 -15.32
N MET A 110 -10.20 12.58 -14.64
CA MET A 110 -10.22 12.47 -13.19
C MET A 110 -9.32 11.33 -12.69
N PHE A 111 -9.49 10.11 -13.20
CA PHE A 111 -8.78 8.94 -12.67
C PHE A 111 -7.31 8.93 -13.07
N ILE A 112 -6.98 9.19 -14.33
CA ILE A 112 -5.59 9.13 -14.80
C ILE A 112 -4.79 10.35 -14.31
N TYR A 113 -5.33 11.58 -14.45
CA TYR A 113 -4.54 12.77 -14.09
C TYR A 113 -4.65 13.18 -12.63
N VAL A 114 -5.76 12.91 -11.95
CA VAL A 114 -5.91 13.32 -10.54
C VAL A 114 -5.61 12.16 -9.61
N VAL A 115 -6.31 11.03 -9.76
CA VAL A 115 -6.19 9.90 -8.81
C VAL A 115 -4.83 9.21 -8.93
N LEU A 116 -4.33 8.90 -10.14
CA LEU A 116 -2.99 8.29 -10.27
C LEU A 116 -1.88 9.26 -9.86
N SER A 117 -1.97 10.54 -10.20
CA SER A 117 -0.97 11.52 -9.76
C SER A 117 -0.97 11.69 -8.24
N LEU A 118 -2.13 11.68 -7.60
CA LEU A 118 -2.23 11.69 -6.13
C LEU A 118 -1.63 10.42 -5.53
N PHE A 119 -1.89 9.26 -6.12
CA PHE A 119 -1.34 7.99 -5.66
C PHE A 119 0.21 8.00 -5.71
N ILE A 120 0.78 8.47 -6.83
CA ILE A 120 2.23 8.63 -6.98
C ILE A 120 2.77 9.65 -5.97
N ALA A 121 2.06 10.76 -5.72
CA ALA A 121 2.46 11.75 -4.73
C ALA A 121 2.52 11.18 -3.31
N ILE A 122 1.53 10.36 -2.91
CA ILE A 122 1.52 9.71 -1.59
C ILE A 122 2.67 8.71 -1.47
N ILE A 123 2.98 7.96 -2.55
CA ILE A 123 4.15 7.06 -2.57
C ILE A 123 5.44 7.87 -2.40
N MET A 124 5.56 9.00 -3.11
CA MET A 124 6.72 9.87 -3.06
C MET A 124 6.91 10.47 -1.66
N ASP A 125 5.86 10.96 -1.03
CA ASP A 125 5.87 11.47 0.36
C ASP A 125 6.30 10.37 1.34
N ALA A 126 5.71 9.18 1.24
CA ALA A 126 6.09 8.04 2.07
C ALA A 126 7.55 7.60 1.84
N TYR A 127 8.02 7.67 0.60
CA TYR A 127 9.40 7.38 0.23
C TYR A 127 10.36 8.41 0.82
N GLU A 128 10.04 9.71 0.75
CA GLU A 128 10.84 10.78 1.32
C GLU A 128 10.93 10.69 2.84
N VAL A 129 9.80 10.48 3.52
CA VAL A 129 9.77 10.29 4.99
C VAL A 129 10.70 9.16 5.41
N VAL A 130 10.69 8.05 4.70
CA VAL A 130 11.63 6.97 4.99
C VAL A 130 13.05 7.33 4.64
N LYS A 131 13.29 7.86 3.44
CA LYS A 131 14.63 8.21 3.00
C LYS A 131 15.29 9.15 4.01
N ASP A 132 14.54 10.11 4.54
CA ASP A 132 14.99 11.02 5.59
C ASP A 132 15.31 10.29 6.90
N ARG A 133 14.44 9.36 7.34
CA ARG A 133 14.69 8.49 8.52
C ARG A 133 15.95 7.63 8.38
N TYR A 134 16.29 7.23 7.15
CA TYR A 134 17.49 6.44 6.87
C TYR A 134 18.74 7.31 6.71
N SER A 135 18.62 8.47 6.05
CA SER A 135 19.72 9.44 5.86
C SER A 135 20.15 10.10 7.17
N TYR A 136 19.22 10.38 8.09
CA TYR A 136 19.55 10.91 9.43
C TYR A 136 20.17 9.87 10.39
N GLY A 137 20.29 8.61 9.93
CA GLY A 137 21.14 7.61 10.56
C GLY A 137 20.56 7.05 11.85
N LEU A 138 20.18 5.76 11.83
CA LEU A 138 20.32 4.84 12.97
C LEU A 138 19.90 5.36 14.37
N ALA A 139 18.96 6.30 14.48
CA ALA A 139 18.14 6.46 15.67
C ALA A 139 17.07 5.38 15.60
N VAL A 140 17.56 4.16 15.77
CA VAL A 140 16.82 2.93 15.99
C VAL A 140 15.60 3.31 16.83
N GLU A 141 14.41 3.10 16.29
CA GLU A 141 13.26 2.74 17.11
C GLU A 141 13.72 1.46 17.80
N ARG A 142 14.47 1.61 18.91
CA ARG A 142 14.94 0.50 19.70
C ARG A 142 13.64 -0.05 20.24
N SER A 143 13.14 -1.09 19.58
CA SER A 143 12.10 -1.92 20.15
C SER A 143 12.54 -2.17 21.60
N SER A 144 11.65 -2.00 22.57
CA SER A 144 12.01 -2.08 23.99
C SER A 144 12.76 -3.37 24.32
N LEU A 145 12.59 -4.42 23.49
CA LEU A 145 13.39 -5.64 23.51
C LEU A 145 14.87 -5.46 23.12
N LYS A 146 15.21 -4.66 22.11
CA LYS A 146 16.61 -4.33 21.78
C LYS A 146 17.26 -3.50 22.87
N ASP A 147 16.53 -2.58 23.51
CA ASP A 147 17.02 -1.88 24.69
C ASP A 147 17.20 -2.82 25.89
N PHE A 148 16.25 -3.72 26.11
CA PHE A 148 16.35 -4.73 27.16
C PHE A 148 17.52 -5.69 26.92
N VAL A 149 17.74 -6.14 25.68
CA VAL A 149 18.89 -6.99 25.30
C VAL A 149 20.21 -6.23 25.40
N ALA A 150 20.24 -4.93 25.08
CA ALA A 150 21.44 -4.11 25.27
C ALA A 150 21.73 -3.83 26.75
N THR A 151 20.70 -3.84 27.61
CA THR A 151 20.82 -3.70 29.07
C THR A 151 21.15 -5.04 29.74
N ALA A 152 20.88 -6.16 29.06
CA ALA A 152 21.19 -7.48 29.57
C ALA A 152 22.72 -7.65 29.70
N PRO A 153 23.23 -8.07 30.87
CA PRO A 153 24.66 -8.30 31.04
C PRO A 153 25.12 -9.36 30.04
N SER A 154 26.23 -9.08 29.35
CA SER A 154 26.82 -10.03 28.40
C SER A 154 27.15 -11.34 29.14
N PRO A 155 26.95 -12.53 28.53
CA PRO A 155 27.12 -13.81 29.21
C PRO A 155 28.52 -14.02 29.83
N GLY A 156 29.54 -13.26 29.41
CA GLY A 156 30.85 -13.23 30.06
C GLY A 156 30.89 -12.54 31.43
N THR A 157 29.98 -11.59 31.71
CA THR A 157 29.91 -10.86 33.00
C THR A 157 29.14 -11.62 34.08
N LEU A 158 28.20 -12.50 33.72
CA LEU A 158 27.53 -13.40 34.68
C LEU A 158 28.47 -14.45 35.29
N ASN A 159 29.55 -14.79 34.59
CA ASN A 159 30.56 -15.74 35.06
C ASN A 159 31.65 -15.08 35.92
N SER A 160 31.57 -13.77 36.18
CA SER A 160 32.49 -13.09 37.09
C SER A 160 32.11 -13.41 38.55
N PRO A 161 33.11 -13.69 39.43
CA PRO A 161 32.84 -13.99 40.85
C PRO A 161 32.11 -12.84 41.57
N THR A 162 32.27 -11.61 41.10
CA THR A 162 31.57 -10.41 41.61
C THR A 162 30.09 -10.39 41.27
N ALA A 163 29.68 -10.80 40.06
CA ALA A 163 28.26 -10.87 39.70
C ALA A 163 27.55 -11.99 40.47
N GLN A 164 28.20 -13.16 40.63
CA GLN A 164 27.64 -14.26 41.42
C GLN A 164 27.46 -13.88 42.91
N ALA A 165 28.38 -13.09 43.48
CA ALA A 165 28.26 -12.58 44.84
C ALA A 165 27.11 -11.57 45.01
N GLN A 166 26.83 -10.77 43.98
CA GLN A 166 25.76 -9.76 44.01
C GLN A 166 24.35 -10.35 43.82
N TYR A 167 24.23 -11.46 43.08
CA TYR A 167 22.98 -12.23 42.93
C TYR A 167 22.86 -13.41 43.92
N ALA A 168 23.80 -13.56 44.86
CA ALA A 168 23.74 -14.59 45.88
C ALA A 168 22.54 -14.37 46.83
N PRO A 169 21.84 -15.42 47.25
CA PRO A 169 20.65 -15.31 48.12
C PRO A 169 20.95 -14.62 49.47
N SER A 170 22.21 -14.59 49.91
CA SER A 170 22.67 -13.85 51.09
C SER A 170 22.63 -12.32 50.92
N ALA A 171 22.81 -11.80 49.70
CA ALA A 171 22.74 -10.37 49.43
C ALA A 171 21.29 -9.86 49.34
N LEU A 172 20.37 -10.68 48.83
CA LEU A 172 18.93 -10.35 48.77
C LEU A 172 18.26 -10.29 50.15
N LEU A 173 18.78 -11.02 51.14
CA LEU A 173 18.29 -10.97 52.52
C LEU A 173 18.59 -9.62 53.22
N ASN A 174 19.59 -8.86 52.78
CA ASN A 174 19.95 -7.56 53.36
C ASN A 174 19.15 -6.39 52.78
N LEU A 175 18.42 -6.57 51.68
CA LEU A 175 17.59 -5.53 51.06
C LEU A 175 16.15 -5.49 51.62
N GLY A 176 15.78 -6.47 52.45
CA GLY A 176 14.45 -6.60 53.06
C GLY A 176 14.39 -6.15 54.53
N ARG A 177 15.38 -5.39 55.02
CA ARG A 177 15.40 -4.81 56.37
C ARG A 177 15.33 -3.29 56.32
#